data_AF-A0A060II76-F1
#
_entry.id   AF-A0A060II76-F1
#
_cell.length_a   1.000
_cell.length_b   1.000
_cell.length_c   1.000
_cell.angle_alpha   90.00
_cell.angle_beta   90.00
_cell.angle_gamma   90.00
#
_symmetry.space_group_name_H-M   'P 1'
#
loop_
_entity.id
_entity.type
_entity.pdbx_description
1 polymer ?
#
loop_
_entity_poly.entity_id
_entity_poly.type
_entity_poly.pdbx_seq_one_letter_code
_entity_poly.pdbx_strand_id
1 'polypeptide(L)'
;MPVTAADFGHSHWLIELSHFVDACASLWIDGELVHLEDLVLHDAGLDIRVPTHELIIARDVLRTRRRIVAHPVRLGVHPGRLTPPARAGRKRGRRAA
;
A
#
# COMPACT_ATOMS: atom_id res chain seq x y z
N MET A 1 -2.33 -29.63 12.51
CA MET A 1 -2.94 -28.83 13.60
C MET A 1 -3.78 -27.74 12.94
N PRO A 2 -5.13 -27.79 12.99
CA PRO A 2 -5.95 -26.73 12.40
C PRO A 2 -5.90 -25.49 13.30
N VAL A 3 -5.52 -24.35 12.73
CA VAL A 3 -5.68 -23.04 13.37
C VAL A 3 -7.15 -22.87 13.77
N THR A 4 -7.41 -22.75 15.06
CA THR A 4 -8.78 -22.63 15.57
C THR A 4 -9.26 -21.19 15.41
N ALA A 5 -10.58 -20.96 15.30
CA ALA A 5 -11.16 -19.62 15.11
C ALA A 5 -10.73 -18.57 16.17
N ALA A 6 -10.18 -19.01 17.31
CA ALA A 6 -9.59 -18.17 18.34
C ALA A 6 -8.32 -17.41 17.88
N ASP A 7 -7.52 -17.97 16.95
CA ASP A 7 -6.31 -17.31 16.43
C ASP A 7 -6.65 -16.07 15.57
N PHE A 8 -7.81 -16.07 14.90
CA PHE A 8 -8.24 -14.95 14.07
C PHE A 8 -8.67 -13.72 14.88
N GLY A 9 -8.92 -13.86 16.19
CA GLY A 9 -9.19 -12.71 17.07
C GLY A 9 -8.02 -11.71 17.10
N HIS A 10 -6.79 -12.19 16.91
CA HIS A 10 -5.60 -11.35 16.83
C HIS A 10 -5.38 -10.74 15.44
N SER A 11 -6.02 -11.25 14.40
CA SER A 11 -5.79 -10.74 13.04
C SER A 11 -6.40 -9.34 12.83
N HIS A 12 -7.47 -9.00 13.55
CA HIS A 12 -8.14 -7.71 13.44
C HIS A 12 -7.23 -6.53 13.86
N TRP A 13 -6.53 -6.65 14.99
CA TRP A 13 -5.62 -5.57 15.43
C TRP A 13 -4.37 -5.45 14.56
N LEU A 14 -3.92 -6.57 13.96
CA LEU A 14 -2.81 -6.57 13.00
C LEU A 14 -3.18 -5.83 11.70
N ILE A 15 -4.42 -5.97 11.24
CA ILE A 15 -4.93 -5.26 10.05
C ILE A 15 -5.00 -3.75 10.34
N GLU A 16 -5.48 -3.35 11.51
CA GLU A 16 -5.49 -1.93 11.91
C GLU A 16 -4.09 -1.33 11.96
N LEU A 17 -3.13 -2.01 12.61
CA LEU A 17 -1.73 -1.54 12.64
C LEU A 17 -1.12 -1.45 11.24
N SER A 18 -1.45 -2.39 10.36
CA SER A 18 -0.98 -2.38 8.96
C SER A 18 -1.43 -1.12 8.22
N HIS A 19 -2.65 -0.63 8.45
CA HIS A 19 -3.14 0.58 7.79
C HIS A 19 -2.38 1.84 8.23
N PHE A 20 -2.05 1.94 9.52
CA PHE A 20 -1.26 3.05 10.04
C PHE A 20 0.17 3.05 9.49
N VAL A 21 0.84 1.89 9.49
CA VAL A 21 2.20 1.76 8.95
C VAL A 21 2.25 2.10 7.46
N ASP A 22 1.24 1.67 6.71
CA ASP A 22 1.14 1.89 5.27
C ASP A 22 0.83 3.37 4.92
N ALA A 23 0.12 4.10 5.79
CA ALA A 23 -0.04 5.54 5.69
C ALA A 23 1.27 6.29 6.01
N CYS A 24 1.95 5.96 7.10
CA CYS A 24 3.25 6.56 7.44
C CYS A 24 4.31 6.29 6.36
N ALA A 25 4.33 5.09 5.77
CA ALA A 25 5.22 4.77 4.67
C ALA A 25 4.94 5.63 3.43
N SER A 26 3.67 5.98 3.16
CA SER A 26 3.31 6.87 2.05
C SER A 26 3.82 8.30 2.27
N LEU A 27 3.74 8.86 3.48
CA LEU A 27 4.30 10.18 3.77
C LEU A 27 5.83 10.18 3.87
N TRP A 28 6.42 9.09 4.33
CA TRP A 28 7.87 8.92 4.28
C TRP A 28 8.41 9.04 2.86
N ILE A 29 7.67 8.53 1.87
CA ILE A 29 8.03 8.66 0.45
C ILE A 29 7.85 10.11 -0.05
N ASP A 30 6.86 10.85 0.46
CA ASP A 30 6.65 12.29 0.16
C ASP A 30 7.62 13.22 0.92
N GLY A 31 8.39 12.69 1.88
CA GLY A 31 9.46 13.41 2.58
C GLY A 31 9.04 14.07 3.90
N GLU A 32 7.80 13.84 4.36
CA GLU A 32 7.29 14.37 5.63
C GLU A 32 7.18 13.27 6.69
N LEU A 33 8.03 13.38 7.71
CA LEU A 33 8.16 12.41 8.80
C LEU A 33 7.01 12.59 9.80
N VAL A 34 5.80 12.19 9.42
CA VAL A 34 4.71 12.07 10.40
C VAL A 34 5.01 10.85 11.28
N HIS A 35 5.23 11.10 12.57
CA HIS A 35 5.38 10.05 13.56
C HIS A 35 4.11 9.20 13.63
N LEU A 36 4.29 7.87 13.62
CA LEU A 36 3.20 6.91 13.71
C LEU A 36 2.32 7.18 14.94
N GLU A 37 2.94 7.57 16.06
CA GLU A 37 2.22 7.88 17.29
C GLU A 37 1.29 9.09 17.13
N ASP A 38 1.73 10.14 16.45
CA ASP A 38 0.93 11.35 16.25
C ASP A 38 -0.29 11.08 15.36
N LEU A 39 -0.13 10.23 14.33
CA LEU A 39 -1.25 9.82 13.46
C LEU A 39 -2.28 8.96 14.20
N VAL A 40 -1.81 8.03 15.05
CA VAL A 40 -2.70 7.17 15.86
C VAL A 40 -3.50 8.01 16.87
N LEU A 41 -2.84 8.97 17.53
CA LEU A 41 -3.50 9.89 18.45
C LEU A 41 -4.52 10.78 17.73
N HIS A 42 -4.18 11.28 16.54
CA HIS A 42 -5.07 12.10 15.72
C HIS A 42 -6.30 11.32 15.20
N ASP A 43 -6.13 10.06 14.76
CA ASP A 43 -7.26 9.20 14.36
C ASP A 43 -8.22 8.95 15.52
N ALA A 44 -7.69 8.82 16.74
CA ALA A 44 -8.47 8.66 17.98
C ALA A 44 -9.11 9.97 18.48
N GLY A 45 -8.81 11.13 17.88
CA GLY A 45 -9.26 12.43 18.36
C GLY A 45 -8.61 12.86 19.68
N LEU A 46 -7.49 12.24 20.05
CA LEU A 46 -6.73 12.48 21.27
C LEU A 46 -5.51 13.36 20.99
N ASP A 47 -5.70 14.39 20.19
CA ASP A 47 -4.65 15.32 19.79
C ASP A 47 -4.05 16.03 21.00
N ILE A 48 -2.74 15.84 21.21
CA ILE A 48 -1.99 16.49 22.31
C ILE A 48 -1.40 17.84 21.83
N ARG A 49 -1.28 18.03 20.51
CA ARG A 49 -0.80 19.27 19.88
C ARG A 49 -1.76 19.72 18.78
N VAL A 50 -1.66 20.99 18.36
CA VAL A 50 -2.44 21.50 17.22
C VAL A 50 -2.10 20.67 15.97
N PRO A 51 -3.10 20.13 15.26
CA PRO A 51 -2.85 19.28 14.09
C PRO A 51 -2.14 20.07 12.99
N THR A 52 -1.08 19.49 12.43
CA THR A 52 -0.33 20.05 11.31
C THR A 52 -0.95 19.62 9.98
N HIS A 53 -0.60 20.32 8.90
CA HIS A 53 -1.06 19.99 7.54
C HIS A 53 -0.77 18.52 7.16
N GLU A 54 0.38 18.01 7.60
CA GLU A 54 0.80 16.63 7.35
C GLU A 54 0.00 15.59 8.10
N LEU A 55 -0.43 15.89 9.33
CA LEU A 55 -1.33 15.02 10.08
C LEU A 55 -2.70 14.92 9.38
N ILE A 56 -3.13 15.98 8.71
CA ILE A 56 -4.37 15.97 7.90
C ILE A 56 -4.18 15.12 6.64
N ILE A 57 -3.06 15.27 5.91
CA ILE A 57 -2.76 14.44 4.73
C ILE A 57 -2.67 12.97 5.12
N ALA A 58 -1.96 12.65 6.20
CA ALA A 58 -1.81 11.29 6.72
C ALA A 58 -3.13 10.62 7.05
N ARG A 59 -4.05 11.38 7.66
CA ARG A 59 -5.41 10.91 7.94
C ARG A 59 -6.19 10.62 6.65
N ASP A 60 -6.07 11.46 5.63
CA ASP A 60 -6.73 11.25 4.34
C ASP A 60 -6.17 10.04 3.58
N VAL A 61 -4.85 9.80 3.66
CA VAL A 61 -4.22 8.59 3.13
C VAL A 61 -4.74 7.35 3.86
N LEU A 62 -4.75 7.35 5.20
CA LEU A 62 -5.27 6.25 6.02
C LEU A 62 -6.73 5.93 5.67
N ARG A 63 -7.58 6.96 5.58
CA ARG A 63 -8.99 6.83 5.21
C ARG A 63 -9.17 6.26 3.80
N THR A 64 -8.37 6.73 2.85
CA THR A 64 -8.39 6.25 1.47
C THR A 64 -7.98 4.78 1.40
N ARG A 65 -6.95 4.36 2.14
CA ARG A 65 -6.51 2.96 2.18
C ARG A 65 -7.54 2.03 2.80
N ARG A 66 -8.12 2.39 3.95
CA ARG A 66 -9.25 1.64 4.56
C ARG A 66 -10.41 1.51 3.56
N ARG A 67 -10.70 2.56 2.80
CA ARG A 67 -11.76 2.54 1.77
C ARG A 67 -11.43 1.62 0.60
N ILE A 68 -10.20 1.62 0.08
CA ILE A 68 -9.78 0.72 -1.03
C ILE A 68 -9.83 -0.74 -0.60
N VAL A 69 -9.45 -1.05 0.64
CA VAL A 69 -9.53 -2.42 1.16
C VAL A 69 -10.98 -2.88 1.34
N ALA A 70 -11.85 -1.99 1.86
CA ALA A 70 -13.28 -2.28 1.97
C ALA A 70 -14.00 -2.35 0.61
N HIS A 71 -13.53 -1.59 -0.38
CA HIS A 71 -14.10 -1.47 -1.72
C HIS A 71 -12.99 -1.53 -2.75
N PRO A 72 -12.47 -2.73 -3.09
CA PRO A 72 -11.39 -2.88 -4.03
C PRO A 72 -11.86 -2.40 -5.40
N VAL A 73 -11.46 -1.17 -5.75
CA VAL A 73 -11.65 -0.67 -7.11
C VAL A 73 -10.74 -1.51 -7.99
N ARG A 74 -11.36 -2.28 -8.89
CA ARG A 74 -10.64 -3.11 -9.85
C ARG A 74 -9.99 -2.20 -10.87
N LEU A 75 -8.87 -1.58 -10.49
CA LEU A 75 -7.95 -0.96 -11.44
C LEU A 75 -7.60 -2.08 -12.43
N GLY A 76 -8.05 -1.90 -13.67
CA GLY A 76 -8.07 -2.94 -14.69
C GLY A 76 -6.68 -3.37 -15.12
N VAL A 77 -6.02 -4.21 -14.32
CA VAL A 77 -4.91 -5.04 -14.79
C VAL A 77 -5.52 -6.24 -15.51
N HIS A 78 -5.67 -6.12 -16.83
CA HIS A 78 -6.00 -7.25 -17.68
C HIS A 78 -4.76 -8.18 -17.71
N PRO A 79 -4.85 -9.44 -17.23
CA PRO A 79 -3.70 -10.34 -17.12
C PRO A 79 -3.06 -10.75 -18.46
N GLY A 80 -3.60 -10.29 -19.60
CA GLY A 80 -3.13 -10.65 -20.94
C GLY A 80 -2.23 -9.64 -21.66
N ARG A 81 -1.71 -8.58 -21.02
CA ARG A 81 -0.84 -7.58 -21.69
C ARG A 81 0.61 -7.57 -21.15
N LEU A 82 1.23 -8.75 -21.15
CA LEU A 82 2.69 -8.87 -21.09
C LEU A 82 3.15 -9.89 -22.14
N THR A 83 2.86 -9.63 -23.42
CA THR A 83 3.54 -10.34 -24.51
C THR A 83 4.89 -9.65 -24.72
N PRO A 84 6.02 -10.26 -24.34
CA PRO A 84 7.33 -9.70 -24.64
C PRO A 84 7.49 -9.58 -26.17
N PRO A 85 8.16 -8.53 -26.68
CA PRO A 85 8.37 -8.38 -28.12
C PRO A 85 9.11 -9.61 -28.65
N ALA A 86 8.54 -10.26 -29.65
CA ALA A 86 9.15 -11.41 -30.31
C ALA A 86 10.55 -11.02 -30.82
N ARG A 87 11.58 -11.71 -30.31
CA ARG A 87 12.98 -11.48 -30.67
C ARG A 87 13.15 -11.77 -32.16
N ALA A 88 13.18 -10.72 -32.99
CA ALA A 88 13.41 -10.84 -34.42
C ALA A 88 14.79 -11.49 -34.66
N GLY A 89 14.79 -12.75 -35.10
CA GLY A 89 15.98 -13.51 -35.41
C GLY A 89 16.75 -12.86 -36.57
N ARG A 90 17.86 -12.20 -36.25
CA ARG A 90 18.83 -11.69 -37.23
C ARG A 90 19.48 -12.89 -37.94
N LYS A 91 18.97 -13.26 -39.12
CA LYS A 91 19.61 -14.22 -40.03
C LYS A 91 21.02 -13.72 -40.37
N ARG A 92 22.03 -14.27 -39.71
CA ARG A 92 23.45 -14.01 -39.99
C ARG A 92 23.77 -14.67 -41.33
N GLY A 93 24.04 -13.85 -42.34
CA GLY A 93 24.36 -14.30 -43.70
C GLY A 93 25.57 -15.23 -43.70
N ARG A 94 25.40 -16.42 -44.29
CA ARG A 94 26.51 -17.29 -44.69
C ARG A 94 27.00 -16.78 -46.04
N ARG A 95 28.18 -16.14 -46.04
CA ARG A 95 29.05 -16.06 -47.23
C ARG A 95 29.99 -17.27 -47.18
N ALA A 96 29.96 -18.09 -48.22
CA ALA A 96 31.03 -18.96 -48.69
C ALA A 96 30.83 -18.98 -50.21
N ALA A 97 31.71 -18.37 -51.03
CA ALA A 97 33.06 -18.81 -51.37
C ALA A 97 33.02 -20.20 -52.01
#